data_AF-A0AAW7Z0S7-F1
#
_entry.id   AF-A0AAW7Z0S7-F1
#
_cell.length_a   1.000
_cell.length_b   1.000
_cell.length_c   1.000
_cell.angle_alpha   90.00
_cell.angle_beta   90.00
_cell.angle_gamma   90.00
#
_symmetry.space_group_name_H-M   'P 1'
#
loop_
_entity.id
_entity.type
_entity.pdbx_description
1 polymer ?
#
loop_
_entity_poly.entity_id
_entity_poly.type
_entity_poly.pdbx_seq_one_letter_code
_entity_poly.pdbx_strand_id
1 'polypeptide(L)'
;MQGYEVILSSQIDGEFEGFDDEVLFQLMDGTCWVQDEYYYWYHYAYCPQANILRGNGRLYIQVDGQNEIVPVRQLDGVIKSRINGEFKGWEGETSYELTNGQIWQQSHYKYKYKYSHRPEVIIYNPGGGHIMKVAGTSAKVRRVK
;
A
#
# COMPACT_ATOMS: atom_id res chain seq x y z
N MET A 1 -26.91 -0.76 -7.88
CA MET A 1 -26.19 -1.96 -8.34
C MET A 1 -26.79 -3.16 -7.60
N GLN A 2 -27.46 -4.08 -8.31
CA GLN A 2 -27.99 -5.29 -7.67
C GLN A 2 -26.81 -6.18 -7.26
N GLY A 3 -26.81 -6.68 -6.02
CA GLY A 3 -25.80 -7.65 -5.54
C GLY A 3 -24.57 -7.09 -4.83
N TYR A 4 -24.48 -5.76 -4.64
CA TYR A 4 -23.40 -5.12 -3.88
C TYR A 4 -23.97 -4.31 -2.71
N GLU A 5 -23.40 -4.51 -1.53
CA GLU A 5 -23.72 -3.77 -0.30
C GLU A 5 -22.53 -2.87 0.05
N VAL A 6 -22.77 -1.57 0.28
CA VAL A 6 -21.75 -0.67 0.82
C VAL A 6 -21.58 -0.99 2.31
N ILE A 7 -20.39 -1.41 2.72
CA ILE A 7 -20.08 -1.79 4.10
C ILE A 7 -19.21 -0.75 4.83
N LEU A 8 -18.56 0.13 4.09
CA LEU A 8 -17.76 1.24 4.62
C LEU A 8 -17.77 2.38 3.60
N SER A 9 -17.89 3.61 4.09
CA SER A 9 -17.76 4.84 3.31
C SER A 9 -16.80 5.76 4.05
N SER A 10 -15.74 6.19 3.37
CA SER A 10 -14.66 7.03 3.90
C SER A 10 -13.93 7.72 2.76
N GLN A 11 -13.01 8.64 3.06
CA GLN A 11 -12.05 9.13 2.07
C GLN A 11 -10.80 8.25 2.05
N ILE A 12 -10.17 8.14 0.88
CA ILE A 12 -8.78 7.73 0.78
C ILE A 12 -7.92 8.80 1.46
N ASP A 13 -6.93 8.40 2.26
CA ASP A 13 -6.01 9.30 2.94
C ASP A 13 -4.88 9.72 1.97
N GLY A 14 -4.95 10.98 1.52
CA GLY A 14 -3.93 11.60 0.68
C GLY A 14 -4.17 11.44 -0.83
N GLU A 15 -3.08 11.42 -1.58
CA GLU A 15 -3.11 11.33 -3.04
C GLU A 15 -3.46 9.91 -3.51
N PHE A 16 -4.32 9.84 -4.52
CA PHE A 16 -4.67 8.62 -5.22
C PHE A 16 -4.50 8.84 -6.71
N GLU A 17 -3.76 7.95 -7.39
CA GLU A 17 -3.39 8.10 -8.82
C GLU A 17 -4.08 7.07 -9.73
N GLY A 18 -4.97 6.25 -9.19
CA GLY A 18 -5.62 5.16 -9.89
C GLY A 18 -5.07 3.78 -9.52
N PHE A 19 -5.43 2.78 -10.30
CA PHE A 19 -4.98 1.40 -10.13
C PHE A 19 -4.07 0.96 -11.29
N ASP A 20 -3.12 0.07 -10.98
CA ASP A 20 -2.21 -0.55 -11.95
C ASP A 20 -1.93 -2.00 -11.50
N ASP A 21 -0.75 -2.28 -10.96
CA ASP A 21 -0.36 -3.63 -10.50
C ASP A 21 -0.72 -3.86 -9.01
N GLU A 22 0.02 -3.26 -8.08
CA GLU A 22 -0.21 -3.37 -6.64
C GLU A 22 -0.33 -2.00 -5.96
N VAL A 23 -1.55 -1.48 -5.95
CA VAL A 23 -1.88 -0.24 -5.26
C VAL A 23 -2.31 -0.53 -3.82
N LEU A 24 -1.50 -0.05 -2.88
CA LEU A 24 -1.83 0.04 -1.46
C LEU A 24 -2.36 1.45 -1.21
N PHE A 25 -3.49 1.55 -0.53
CA PHE A 25 -4.02 2.81 -0.06
C PHE A 25 -4.56 2.66 1.36
N GLN A 26 -4.72 3.79 2.04
CA GLN A 26 -5.35 3.85 3.35
C GLN A 26 -6.62 4.67 3.25
N LEU A 27 -7.63 4.32 4.04
CA LEU A 27 -8.78 5.18 4.28
C LEU A 27 -8.56 6.02 5.55
N MET A 28 -9.25 7.16 5.66
CA MET A 28 -9.14 8.06 6.82
C MET A 28 -9.53 7.42 8.16
N ASP A 29 -10.28 6.31 8.16
CA ASP A 29 -10.58 5.53 9.35
C ASP A 29 -9.38 4.70 9.88
N GLY A 30 -8.27 4.72 9.15
CA GLY A 30 -7.04 4.02 9.49
C GLY A 30 -6.86 2.67 8.78
N THR A 31 -7.90 2.13 8.14
CA THR A 31 -7.85 0.83 7.47
C THR A 31 -6.97 0.87 6.22
N CYS A 32 -6.18 -0.19 5.99
CA CYS A 32 -5.33 -0.32 4.83
C CYS A 32 -5.87 -1.38 3.88
N TRP A 33 -5.79 -1.10 2.59
CA TRP A 33 -6.36 -1.92 1.55
C TRP A 33 -5.36 -2.04 0.41
N VAL A 34 -5.36 -3.20 -0.24
CA VAL A 34 -4.57 -3.43 -1.45
C VAL A 34 -5.47 -3.96 -2.55
N GLN A 35 -5.14 -3.58 -3.77
CA GLN A 35 -5.66 -4.19 -4.98
C GLN A 35 -5.48 -5.72 -4.94
N ASP A 36 -6.55 -6.48 -5.22
CA ASP A 36 -6.56 -7.95 -5.17
C ASP A 36 -6.28 -8.58 -6.54
N GLU A 37 -6.77 -7.95 -7.59
CA GLU A 37 -6.63 -8.40 -8.98
C GLU A 37 -6.13 -7.26 -9.85
N TYR A 38 -5.38 -7.58 -10.91
CA TYR A 38 -4.89 -6.59 -11.86
C TYR A 38 -6.05 -5.79 -12.46
N TYR A 39 -5.95 -4.48 -12.38
CA TYR A 39 -6.93 -3.51 -12.83
C TYR A 39 -6.19 -2.21 -13.12
N TYR A 40 -6.30 -1.70 -14.34
CA TYR A 40 -5.57 -0.52 -14.76
C TYR A 40 -6.49 0.62 -15.15
N TRP A 41 -6.17 1.80 -14.63
CA TRP A 41 -6.73 3.10 -14.99
C TRP A 41 -6.04 4.19 -14.20
N TYR A 42 -5.88 5.35 -14.85
CA TYR A 42 -5.32 6.54 -14.24
C TYR A 42 -6.44 7.43 -13.72
N HIS A 43 -6.32 7.86 -12.46
CA HIS A 43 -7.24 8.82 -11.86
C HIS A 43 -6.53 9.56 -10.73
N TYR A 44 -6.15 10.81 -10.97
CA TYR A 44 -5.61 11.66 -9.91
C TYR A 44 -6.73 12.32 -9.12
N ALA A 45 -6.74 12.11 -7.81
CA ALA A 45 -7.54 12.86 -6.86
C ALA A 45 -6.84 12.97 -5.49
N TYR A 46 -7.09 14.07 -4.78
CA TYR A 46 -6.63 14.26 -3.41
C TYR A 46 -7.78 14.02 -2.44
N CYS A 47 -7.60 13.06 -1.53
CA CYS A 47 -8.61 12.59 -0.58
C CYS A 47 -9.97 12.26 -1.21
N PRO A 48 -10.06 11.49 -2.32
CA PRO A 48 -11.33 11.16 -2.94
C PRO A 48 -12.22 10.36 -1.99
N GLN A 49 -13.53 10.54 -2.12
CA GLN A 49 -14.50 9.66 -1.47
C GLN A 49 -14.39 8.25 -2.03
N ALA A 50 -14.54 7.26 -1.17
CA ALA A 50 -14.51 5.86 -1.54
C ALA A 50 -15.50 5.04 -0.73
N ASN A 51 -16.13 4.07 -1.40
CA ASN A 51 -16.99 3.08 -0.78
C ASN A 51 -16.33 1.71 -0.89
N ILE A 52 -16.25 1.00 0.23
CA ILE A 52 -15.98 -0.44 0.21
C ILE A 52 -17.30 -1.18 0.07
N LEU A 53 -17.40 -2.01 -0.96
CA LEU A 53 -18.56 -2.81 -1.25
C LEU A 53 -18.27 -4.28 -1.01
N ARG A 54 -19.29 -5.01 -0.55
CA ARG A 54 -19.30 -6.47 -0.46
C ARG A 54 -20.24 -7.03 -1.51
N GLY A 55 -19.76 -8.01 -2.28
CA GLY A 55 -20.56 -8.73 -3.26
C GLY A 55 -19.92 -10.09 -3.57
N ASN A 56 -20.73 -11.15 -3.70
CA ASN A 56 -20.26 -12.50 -4.04
C ASN A 56 -19.09 -13.02 -3.17
N GLY A 57 -19.07 -12.67 -1.88
CA GLY A 57 -18.01 -13.07 -0.94
C GLY A 57 -16.67 -12.35 -1.11
N ARG A 58 -16.61 -11.31 -1.96
CA ARG A 58 -15.42 -10.48 -2.20
C ARG A 58 -15.67 -9.03 -1.78
N LEU A 59 -14.57 -8.29 -1.63
CA LEU A 59 -14.59 -6.87 -1.34
C LEU A 59 -14.13 -6.09 -2.57
N TYR A 60 -14.73 -4.92 -2.75
CA TYR A 60 -14.48 -4.02 -3.86
C TYR A 60 -14.37 -2.59 -3.34
N ILE A 61 -13.65 -1.74 -4.05
CA ILE A 61 -13.67 -0.29 -3.84
C ILE A 61 -14.28 0.39 -5.03
N GLN A 62 -15.17 1.34 -4.77
CA GLN A 62 -15.61 2.36 -5.70
C GLN A 62 -15.00 3.69 -5.27
N VAL A 63 -14.31 4.37 -6.19
CA VAL A 63 -13.73 5.70 -5.95
C VAL A 63 -14.60 6.73 -6.65
N ASP A 64 -14.83 7.88 -6.02
CA ASP A 64 -15.56 8.98 -6.64
C ASP A 64 -14.87 9.49 -7.91
N GLY A 65 -15.67 10.01 -8.84
CA GLY A 65 -15.18 10.40 -10.18
C GLY A 65 -14.97 9.24 -11.14
N GLN A 66 -15.39 8.03 -10.75
CA GLN A 66 -15.16 6.82 -11.51
C GLN A 66 -16.33 5.82 -11.44
N ASN A 67 -16.55 5.07 -12.52
CA ASN A 67 -17.72 4.19 -12.65
C ASN A 67 -17.45 2.74 -12.25
N GLU A 68 -16.22 2.30 -12.40
CA GLU A 68 -15.81 0.93 -12.16
C GLU A 68 -15.50 0.66 -10.69
N ILE A 69 -15.67 -0.60 -10.29
CA ILE A 69 -15.30 -1.09 -8.96
C ILE A 69 -14.09 -2.01 -9.09
N VAL A 70 -13.15 -1.89 -8.17
CA VAL A 70 -11.90 -2.66 -8.21
C VAL A 70 -11.88 -3.68 -7.07
N PRO A 71 -11.58 -4.97 -7.33
CA PRO A 71 -11.41 -5.96 -6.27
C PRO A 71 -10.27 -5.55 -5.32
N VAL A 72 -10.58 -5.54 -4.02
CA VAL A 72 -9.61 -5.19 -2.98
C VAL A 72 -9.69 -6.16 -1.83
N ARG A 73 -8.62 -6.16 -1.03
CA ARG A 73 -8.52 -6.91 0.20
C ARG A 73 -7.99 -6.01 1.29
N GLN A 74 -8.60 -6.11 2.46
CA GLN A 74 -8.13 -5.43 3.66
C GLN A 74 -6.82 -6.08 4.12
N LEU A 75 -5.87 -5.24 4.55
CA LEU A 75 -4.61 -5.69 5.13
C LEU A 75 -4.57 -5.41 6.62
N ASP A 76 -4.34 -6.46 7.39
CA ASP A 76 -4.05 -6.37 8.81
C ASP A 76 -2.54 -6.26 9.08
N GLY A 77 -2.18 -5.68 10.22
CA GLY A 77 -0.79 -5.62 10.66
C GLY A 77 0.13 -4.74 9.80
N VAL A 78 -0.43 -3.76 9.09
CA VAL A 78 0.37 -2.77 8.35
C VAL A 78 1.19 -1.93 9.32
N ILE A 79 2.51 -1.91 9.12
CA ILE A 79 3.45 -1.17 9.95
C ILE A 79 3.74 0.16 9.28
N LYS A 80 3.54 1.25 10.03
CA LYS A 80 3.92 2.61 9.64
C LYS A 80 5.04 3.11 10.54
N SER A 81 6.13 3.58 9.95
CA SER A 81 7.30 4.06 10.69
C SER A 81 8.13 5.00 9.80
N ARG A 82 9.36 5.29 10.22
CA ARG A 82 10.36 6.00 9.41
C ARG A 82 11.66 5.22 9.40
N ILE A 83 12.44 5.36 8.34
CA ILE A 83 13.84 4.88 8.35
C ILE A 83 14.60 5.65 9.43
N ASN A 84 15.38 4.93 10.24
CA ASN A 84 16.29 5.51 11.21
C ASN A 84 17.59 5.94 10.52
N GLY A 85 17.56 7.08 9.81
CA GLY A 85 18.72 7.64 9.11
C GLY A 85 18.51 7.78 7.61
N GLU A 86 19.52 7.43 6.82
CA GLU A 86 19.48 7.60 5.37
C GLU A 86 18.91 6.37 4.66
N PHE A 87 18.04 6.61 3.67
CA PHE A 87 17.66 5.65 2.65
C PHE A 87 18.44 5.98 1.37
N LYS A 88 19.21 5.03 0.84
CA LYS A 88 20.02 5.20 -0.39
C LYS A 88 19.47 4.40 -1.57
N GLY A 89 18.37 3.68 -1.37
CA GLY A 89 17.72 2.88 -2.40
C GLY A 89 17.81 1.38 -2.11
N TRP A 90 17.61 0.57 -3.12
CA TRP A 90 17.71 -0.89 -3.01
C TRP A 90 18.99 -1.35 -3.69
N GLU A 91 19.78 -2.21 -3.04
CA GLU A 91 21.06 -2.72 -3.59
C GLU A 91 21.13 -4.26 -3.64
N GLY A 92 20.08 -4.95 -3.18
CA GLY A 92 19.95 -6.41 -3.22
C GLY A 92 19.96 -7.06 -1.85
N GLU A 93 20.77 -6.55 -0.93
CA GLU A 93 20.94 -7.13 0.43
C GLU A 93 20.85 -6.08 1.55
N THR A 94 20.38 -4.87 1.22
CA THR A 94 20.32 -3.76 2.18
C THR A 94 19.40 -4.08 3.36
N SER A 95 19.82 -3.62 4.54
CA SER A 95 19.05 -3.69 5.79
C SER A 95 18.75 -2.29 6.28
N TYR A 96 17.53 -2.09 6.76
CA TYR A 96 17.01 -0.82 7.23
C TYR A 96 16.50 -0.95 8.65
N GLU A 97 17.09 -0.17 9.56
CA GLU A 97 16.53 0.07 10.88
C GLU A 97 15.44 1.13 10.77
N LEU A 98 14.32 0.90 11.46
CA LEU A 98 13.22 1.83 11.57
C LEU A 98 13.26 2.55 12.92
N THR A 99 12.62 3.71 13.02
CA THR A 99 12.56 4.51 14.25
C THR A 99 11.81 3.81 15.40
N ASN A 100 11.07 2.72 15.11
CA ASN A 100 10.43 1.87 16.10
C ASN A 100 11.31 0.69 16.56
N GLY A 101 12.59 0.66 16.16
CA GLY A 101 13.58 -0.35 16.55
C GLY A 101 13.55 -1.66 15.72
N GLN A 102 12.62 -1.80 14.77
CA GLN A 102 12.60 -2.96 13.87
C GLN A 102 13.71 -2.87 12.83
N ILE A 103 14.24 -4.02 12.42
CA ILE A 103 15.20 -4.12 11.32
C ILE A 103 14.65 -5.05 10.24
N TRP A 104 14.68 -4.57 9.00
CA TRP A 104 14.16 -5.27 7.83
C TRP A 104 15.23 -5.34 6.74
N GLN A 105 15.39 -6.52 6.15
CA GLN A 105 16.37 -6.76 5.09
C GLN A 105 15.67 -7.11 3.78
N GLN A 106 16.21 -6.67 2.63
CA GLN A 106 15.79 -7.16 1.31
C GLN A 106 15.79 -8.70 1.28
N SER A 107 14.70 -9.28 0.77
CA SER A 107 14.58 -10.73 0.61
C SER A 107 14.75 -11.20 -0.83
N HIS A 108 14.73 -10.26 -1.79
CA HIS A 108 14.91 -10.53 -3.21
C HIS A 108 15.78 -9.44 -3.82
N TYR A 109 16.57 -9.81 -4.83
CA TYR A 109 17.40 -8.86 -5.56
C TYR A 109 16.52 -7.80 -6.23
N LYS A 110 16.81 -6.55 -5.90
CA LYS A 110 16.29 -5.36 -6.57
C LYS A 110 17.31 -4.26 -6.40
N TYR A 111 17.71 -3.64 -7.51
CA TYR A 111 18.54 -2.46 -7.51
C TYR A 111 17.71 -1.24 -7.93
N LYS A 112 17.76 -0.16 -7.13
CA LYS A 112 17.20 1.14 -7.50
C LYS A 112 17.75 2.19 -6.55
N TYR A 113 18.60 3.08 -7.05
CA TYR A 113 19.08 4.23 -6.28
C TYR A 113 17.95 5.21 -5.96
N LYS A 114 17.90 5.67 -4.71
CA LYS A 114 17.00 6.73 -4.25
C LYS A 114 17.51 7.28 -2.92
N TYR A 115 17.87 8.55 -2.89
CA TYR A 115 18.25 9.21 -1.65
C TYR A 115 17.05 9.84 -0.94
N SER A 116 16.93 9.60 0.36
CA SER A 116 16.04 10.36 1.24
C SER A 116 16.51 10.25 2.70
N HIS A 117 16.37 11.33 3.47
CA HIS A 117 16.72 11.34 4.89
C HIS A 117 15.47 11.16 5.76
N ARG A 118 15.49 10.12 6.61
CA ARG A 118 14.38 9.69 7.49
C ARG A 118 13.00 9.62 6.80
N PRO A 119 12.91 9.01 5.59
CA PRO A 119 11.64 8.88 4.89
C PRO A 119 10.65 8.03 5.67
N GLU A 120 9.37 8.24 5.37
CA GLU A 120 8.29 7.37 5.82
C GLU A 120 8.38 5.99 5.19
N VAL A 121 7.95 5.00 5.96
CA VAL A 121 7.97 3.59 5.61
C VAL A 121 6.62 2.99 5.89
N ILE A 122 6.10 2.25 4.92
CA ILE A 122 4.94 1.39 5.09
C ILE A 122 5.36 -0.05 4.79
N ILE A 123 5.10 -0.97 5.71
CA ILE A 123 5.36 -2.40 5.53
C ILE A 123 4.05 -3.16 5.64
N TYR A 124 3.78 -4.01 4.66
CA TYR A 124 2.57 -4.80 4.58
C TYR A 124 2.86 -6.15 3.92
N ASN A 125 1.93 -7.10 4.04
CA ASN A 125 2.06 -8.42 3.41
C ASN A 125 0.82 -8.72 2.56
N PRO A 126 0.91 -8.62 1.22
CA PRO A 126 -0.20 -8.94 0.34
C PRO A 126 -0.44 -10.45 0.16
N GLY A 127 0.40 -11.33 0.74
CA GLY A 127 0.24 -12.80 0.68
C GLY A 127 1.48 -13.53 0.14
N GLY A 128 2.42 -12.82 -0.49
CA GLY A 128 3.65 -13.36 -1.10
C GLY A 128 4.95 -12.93 -0.42
N GLY A 129 4.88 -12.49 0.83
CA GLY A 129 5.99 -11.93 1.62
C GLY A 129 5.79 -10.44 1.93
N HIS A 130 6.58 -9.92 2.87
CA HIS A 130 6.47 -8.52 3.25
C HIS A 130 7.04 -7.62 2.15
N ILE A 131 6.37 -6.50 1.90
CA ILE A 131 6.80 -5.43 1.01
C ILE A 131 7.00 -4.18 1.86
N MET A 132 8.14 -3.51 1.67
CA MET A 132 8.42 -2.22 2.26
C MET A 132 8.33 -1.14 1.18
N LYS A 133 7.41 -0.18 1.34
CA LYS A 133 7.31 1.05 0.53
C LYS A 133 8.09 2.18 1.22
N VAL A 134 9.00 2.81 0.48
CA VAL A 134 9.85 3.93 0.94
C VAL A 134 10.07 4.91 -0.22
N ALA A 135 9.77 6.19 -0.02
CA ALA A 135 10.08 7.29 -0.95
C ALA A 135 9.69 7.03 -2.42
N GLY A 136 8.46 6.51 -2.66
CA GLY A 136 7.96 6.19 -4.01
C GLY A 136 8.61 4.95 -4.63
N THR A 137 9.26 4.11 -3.83
CA THR A 137 9.86 2.85 -4.25
C THR A 137 9.42 1.73 -3.32
N SER A 138 9.63 0.48 -3.73
CA SER A 138 9.29 -0.68 -2.92
C SER A 138 10.28 -1.83 -3.11
N ALA A 139 10.41 -2.71 -2.12
CA ALA A 139 11.10 -4.00 -2.27
C ALA A 139 10.47 -5.07 -1.37
N LYS A 140 10.64 -6.34 -1.76
CA LYS A 140 10.35 -7.46 -0.87
C LYS A 140 11.38 -7.49 0.25
N VAL A 141 10.91 -7.63 1.48
CA VAL A 141 11.74 -7.63 2.68
C VAL A 141 11.36 -8.78 3.61
N ARG A 142 12.23 -9.03 4.59
CA ARG A 142 11.98 -9.92 5.73
C ARG A 142 12.45 -9.23 7.00
N ARG A 143 11.74 -9.45 8.10
CA ARG A 143 12.15 -8.92 9.41
C ARG A 143 13.33 -9.72 9.93
N VAL A 144 14.35 -9.04 10.43
CA VAL A 144 15.55 -9.64 11.03
C VAL A 144 15.72 -9.26 12.51
N LYS A 145 15.01 -8.23 12.99
CA LYS A 145 14.90 -7.85 14.41
C LYS A 145 13.60 -7.09 14.67
#